data_AF-A0A920P215-F1
#
_entry.id   AF-A0A920P215-F1
#
_cell.length_a   1.000
_cell.length_b   1.000
_cell.length_c   1.000
_cell.angle_alpha   90.00
_cell.angle_beta   90.00
_cell.angle_gamma   90.00
#
_symmetry.space_group_name_H-M   'P 1'
#
loop_
_entity.id
_entity.type
_entity.pdbx_description
1 polymer ?
#
loop_
_entity_poly.entity_id
_entity_poly.type
_entity_poly.pdbx_seq_one_letter_code
_entity_poly.pdbx_strand_id
1 'polypeptide(L)'
;MPEGPTARGAVPHPDVHTYDEVNRDVLRALETPGKGWWALLAVAAAGVVLFFSAWGWQLYKGIGVSGLNSPVGWGVYITTFVFWVGIAHSGTLISAILFLFRSPWRQSIYRAAEAMTVFAVMTAGLFPLIHVGRLWHAYWLIPYPNSRFLWPNFKSPLVWDVFAITTYFTVSATFFYLGAIPDIAAARDRATGLRKKALSSDLTRMARH
;
A
#
# COMPACT_ATOMS: atom_id res chain seq x y z
N MET A 1 12.25 9.47 -40.71
CA MET A 1 13.41 9.56 -39.81
C MET A 1 12.97 8.98 -38.48
N PRO A 2 13.64 7.96 -37.91
CA PRO A 2 13.26 7.45 -36.60
C PRO A 2 13.77 8.44 -35.55
N GLU A 3 12.83 9.07 -34.85
CA GLU A 3 13.07 9.87 -33.65
C GLU A 3 13.88 9.03 -32.66
N GLY A 4 15.10 9.46 -32.34
CA GLY A 4 15.96 8.77 -31.37
C GLY A 4 15.30 8.67 -29.99
N PRO A 5 15.74 7.75 -29.11
CA PRO A 5 15.21 7.62 -27.77
C PRO A 5 15.23 8.99 -27.09
N THR A 6 14.06 9.45 -26.65
CA THR A 6 13.90 10.74 -25.98
C THR A 6 14.94 10.79 -24.85
N ALA A 7 15.73 11.87 -24.81
CA ALA A 7 16.92 12.02 -23.95
C ALA A 7 16.66 11.96 -22.42
N ARG A 8 15.45 11.55 -22.00
CA ARG A 8 14.98 11.44 -20.61
C ARG A 8 14.25 10.12 -20.30
N GLY A 9 14.16 9.19 -21.25
CA GLY A 9 13.56 7.86 -21.04
C GLY A 9 14.56 6.84 -20.47
N ALA A 10 14.05 5.79 -19.80
CA ALA A 10 14.84 4.60 -19.52
C ALA A 10 15.37 4.02 -20.83
N VAL A 11 16.66 3.65 -20.91
CA VAL A 11 17.19 2.93 -22.05
C VAL A 11 16.47 1.57 -22.10
N PRO A 12 15.72 1.25 -23.18
CA PRO A 12 15.11 -0.06 -23.32
C PRO A 12 16.18 -1.15 -23.28
N HIS A 13 15.83 -2.34 -22.80
CA HIS A 13 16.73 -3.50 -22.93
C HIS A 13 17.08 -3.68 -24.43
N PRO A 14 18.30 -4.10 -24.78
CA PRO A 14 18.73 -4.26 -26.19
C PRO A 14 17.76 -5.07 -27.06
N ASP A 15 16.99 -5.96 -26.43
CA ASP A 15 16.02 -6.86 -27.07
C ASP A 15 14.60 -6.25 -27.25
N VAL A 16 14.37 -5.02 -26.79
CA VAL A 16 13.07 -4.33 -26.88
C VAL A 16 13.10 -3.37 -28.06
N HIS A 17 12.28 -3.64 -29.06
CA HIS A 17 12.25 -2.86 -30.31
C HIS A 17 11.03 -1.94 -30.38
N THR A 18 9.93 -2.25 -29.66
CA THR A 18 8.68 -1.47 -29.73
C THR A 18 7.96 -1.35 -28.37
N TYR A 19 7.29 -0.22 -28.12
CA TYR A 19 6.47 -0.01 -26.90
C TYR A 19 5.33 -1.03 -26.75
N ASP A 20 4.80 -1.56 -27.85
CA ASP A 20 3.74 -2.59 -27.83
C ASP A 20 4.23 -3.92 -27.23
N GLU A 21 5.52 -4.25 -27.43
CA GLU A 21 6.17 -5.43 -26.87
C GLU A 21 6.27 -5.30 -25.35
N VAL A 22 6.72 -4.15 -24.85
CA VAL A 22 6.77 -3.85 -23.41
C VAL A 22 5.38 -3.99 -22.78
N ASN A 23 4.36 -3.41 -23.41
CA ASN A 23 2.99 -3.48 -22.89
C ASN A 23 2.49 -4.94 -22.88
N ARG A 24 2.78 -5.73 -23.92
CA ARG A 24 2.46 -7.16 -23.97
C ARG A 24 3.16 -7.94 -22.85
N ASP A 25 4.43 -7.69 -22.60
CA ASP A 25 5.21 -8.42 -21.61
C ASP A 25 4.76 -8.08 -20.18
N VAL A 26 4.44 -6.81 -19.90
CA VAL A 26 3.87 -6.39 -18.61
C VAL A 26 2.47 -6.99 -18.41
N LEU A 27 1.62 -6.95 -19.44
CA LEU A 27 0.27 -7.52 -19.37
C LEU A 27 0.27 -9.05 -19.28
N ARG A 28 1.34 -9.72 -19.72
CA ARG A 28 1.51 -11.17 -19.54
C ARG A 28 1.48 -11.57 -18.07
N ALA A 29 1.90 -10.69 -17.15
CA ALA A 29 1.77 -10.93 -15.71
C ALA A 29 0.32 -11.03 -15.23
N LEU A 30 -0.66 -10.56 -16.02
CA LEU A 30 -2.09 -10.66 -15.74
C LEU A 30 -2.75 -11.90 -16.37
N GLU A 31 -1.99 -12.72 -17.10
CA GLU A 31 -2.47 -14.00 -17.62
C GLU A 31 -2.75 -15.00 -16.50
N THR A 32 -3.39 -16.13 -16.84
CA THR A 32 -3.79 -17.14 -15.86
C THR A 32 -2.58 -17.62 -15.05
N PRO A 33 -2.58 -17.41 -13.71
CA PRO A 33 -1.42 -17.73 -12.90
C PRO A 33 -1.20 -19.25 -12.81
N GLY A 34 0.08 -19.65 -12.82
CA GLY A 34 0.48 -21.05 -12.65
C GLY A 34 0.23 -21.57 -11.23
N LYS A 35 0.33 -22.89 -11.04
CA LYS A 35 0.07 -23.56 -9.75
C LYS A 35 0.92 -23.02 -8.59
N GLY A 36 2.17 -22.62 -8.85
CA GLY A 36 3.06 -22.05 -7.83
C GLY A 36 2.58 -20.70 -7.28
N TRP A 37 1.98 -19.85 -8.13
CA TRP A 37 1.40 -18.58 -7.68
C TRP A 37 0.21 -18.82 -6.73
N TRP A 38 -0.66 -19.78 -7.06
CA TRP A 38 -1.77 -20.17 -6.19
C TRP A 38 -1.29 -20.76 -4.85
N ALA A 39 -0.20 -21.52 -4.85
CA ALA A 39 0.41 -22.03 -3.62
C ALA A 39 0.92 -20.88 -2.72
N LEU A 40 1.63 -19.89 -3.30
CA LEU A 40 2.09 -18.71 -2.57
C LEU A 40 0.93 -17.86 -2.05
N LEU A 41 -0.13 -17.69 -2.85
CA LEU A 41 -1.34 -17.00 -2.42
C LEU A 41 -2.00 -17.71 -1.25
N ALA A 42 -2.10 -19.04 -1.29
CA ALA A 42 -2.68 -19.83 -0.21
C ALA A 42 -1.88 -19.69 1.10
N VAL A 43 -0.55 -19.69 1.02
CA VAL A 43 0.33 -19.44 2.19
C VAL A 43 0.12 -18.04 2.75
N ALA A 44 0.09 -17.02 1.89
CA ALA A 44 -0.18 -15.65 2.31
C ALA A 44 -1.57 -15.50 2.97
N ALA A 45 -2.60 -16.09 2.36
CA ALA A 45 -3.96 -16.09 2.89
C ALA A 45 -4.06 -16.83 4.24
N ALA A 46 -3.36 -17.96 4.40
CA ALA A 46 -3.29 -18.66 5.67
C ALA A 46 -2.63 -17.79 6.77
N GLY A 47 -1.57 -17.05 6.44
CA GLY A 47 -0.95 -16.09 7.35
C GLY A 47 -1.90 -14.98 7.79
N VAL A 48 -2.70 -14.45 6.86
CA VAL A 48 -3.75 -13.44 7.16
C VAL A 48 -4.81 -14.01 8.09
N VAL A 49 -5.31 -15.22 7.82
CA VAL A 49 -6.31 -15.89 8.69
C VAL A 49 -5.74 -16.13 10.08
N LEU A 50 -4.49 -16.60 10.19
CA LEU A 50 -3.81 -16.80 11.46
C LEU A 50 -3.71 -15.50 12.25
N PHE A 51 -3.30 -14.41 11.60
CA PHE A 51 -3.19 -13.09 12.20
C PHE A 51 -4.53 -12.59 12.76
N PHE A 52 -5.59 -12.59 11.96
CA PHE A 52 -6.92 -12.13 12.41
C PHE A 52 -7.50 -13.04 13.50
N SER A 53 -7.22 -14.34 13.45
CA SER A 53 -7.63 -15.29 14.50
C SER A 53 -6.92 -15.01 15.82
N ALA A 54 -5.59 -14.80 15.79
CA ALA A 54 -4.80 -14.46 16.96
C ALA A 54 -5.20 -13.10 17.55
N TRP A 55 -5.45 -12.10 16.71
CA TRP A 55 -5.93 -10.80 17.14
C TRP A 55 -7.34 -10.88 17.75
N GLY A 56 -8.25 -11.63 17.14
CA GLY A 56 -9.59 -11.88 17.69
C GLY A 56 -9.52 -12.56 19.07
N TRP A 57 -8.62 -13.52 19.25
CA TRP A 57 -8.36 -14.13 20.55
C TRP A 57 -7.84 -13.13 21.59
N GLN A 58 -6.92 -12.26 21.20
CA GLN A 58 -6.42 -11.17 22.05
C GLN A 58 -7.51 -10.17 22.44
N LEU A 59 -8.45 -9.84 21.54
CA LEU A 59 -9.58 -8.97 21.87
C LEU A 59 -10.51 -9.61 22.90
N TYR A 60 -10.71 -10.94 22.84
CA TYR A 60 -11.56 -11.66 23.77
C TYR A 60 -10.91 -11.88 25.16
N LYS A 61 -9.65 -12.30 25.20
CA LYS A 61 -8.93 -12.58 26.46
C LYS A 61 -8.21 -11.37 27.06
N GLY A 62 -8.04 -10.30 26.30
CA GLY A 62 -7.32 -9.10 26.68
C GLY A 62 -5.85 -9.08 26.27
N ILE A 63 -5.23 -7.90 26.40
CA ILE A 63 -3.85 -7.62 25.94
C ILE A 63 -2.81 -8.51 26.63
N GLY A 64 -3.09 -9.07 27.80
CA GLY A 64 -2.14 -9.92 28.55
C GLY A 64 -1.71 -11.20 27.82
N VAL A 65 -2.51 -11.70 26.87
CA VAL A 65 -2.15 -12.88 26.05
C VAL A 65 -0.93 -12.62 25.17
N SER A 66 -0.62 -11.35 24.89
CA SER A 66 0.55 -10.94 24.12
C SER A 66 1.89 -11.17 24.83
N GLY A 67 1.88 -11.53 26.12
CA GLY A 67 3.09 -11.69 26.92
C GLY A 67 3.75 -10.37 27.33
N LEU A 68 3.09 -9.23 27.11
CA LEU A 68 3.54 -7.94 27.62
C LEU A 68 3.43 -7.91 29.15
N ASN A 69 4.54 -7.57 29.81
CA ASN A 69 4.63 -7.46 31.27
C ASN A 69 5.01 -6.03 31.65
N SER A 70 4.56 -5.55 32.81
CA SER A 70 5.08 -4.31 33.38
C SER A 70 6.54 -4.54 33.82
N PRO A 71 7.49 -3.66 33.45
CA PRO A 71 7.33 -2.30 32.90
C PRO A 71 7.33 -2.19 31.36
N VAL A 72 7.58 -3.26 30.60
CA VAL A 72 7.69 -3.24 29.14
C VAL A 72 6.33 -3.49 28.47
N GLY A 73 5.51 -2.45 28.40
CA GLY A 73 4.15 -2.55 27.85
C GLY A 73 4.04 -2.48 26.32
N TRP A 74 5.12 -2.25 25.57
CA TRP A 74 5.06 -1.90 24.14
C TRP A 74 5.54 -3.05 23.23
N GLY A 75 6.68 -3.65 23.60
CA GLY A 75 7.21 -4.91 23.06
C GLY A 75 7.09 -5.09 21.54
N VAL A 76 6.53 -6.23 21.14
CA VAL A 76 6.39 -6.64 19.73
C VAL A 76 5.50 -5.72 18.91
N TYR A 77 4.45 -5.10 19.49
CA TYR A 77 3.51 -4.30 18.69
C TYR A 77 4.17 -3.03 18.16
N ILE A 78 4.85 -2.28 19.03
CA ILE A 78 5.45 -1.01 18.61
C ILE A 78 6.72 -1.24 17.79
N THR A 79 7.51 -2.27 18.11
CA THR A 79 8.66 -2.64 17.27
C THR A 79 8.23 -3.03 15.85
N THR A 80 7.16 -3.83 15.72
CA THR A 80 6.62 -4.21 14.40
C THR A 80 6.00 -3.01 13.68
N PHE A 81 5.30 -2.11 14.40
CA PHE A 81 4.81 -0.86 13.86
C PHE A 81 5.93 -0.02 13.23
N VAL A 82 6.99 0.29 14.00
CA VAL A 82 8.12 1.11 13.50
C VAL A 82 8.84 0.41 12.35
N PHE A 83 8.97 -0.92 12.41
CA PHE A 83 9.55 -1.71 11.32
C PHE A 83 8.80 -1.52 10.00
N TRP A 84 7.46 -1.62 10.00
CA TRP A 84 6.65 -1.41 8.80
C TRP A 84 6.67 0.04 8.31
N VAL A 85 6.68 1.02 9.22
CA VAL A 85 6.86 2.44 8.85
C VAL A 85 8.23 2.67 8.18
N GLY A 86 9.27 1.98 8.65
CA GLY A 86 10.61 2.00 8.04
C GLY A 86 10.62 1.45 6.62
N ILE A 87 9.95 0.32 6.38
CA ILE A 87 9.78 -0.26 5.04
C ILE A 87 9.04 0.73 4.12
N ALA A 88 7.96 1.34 4.61
CA ALA A 88 7.22 2.34 3.85
C ALA A 88 8.09 3.54 3.46
N HIS A 89 8.90 4.06 4.38
CA HIS A 89 9.82 5.16 4.09
C HIS A 89 10.90 4.79 3.07
N SER A 90 11.38 3.55 3.08
CA SER A 90 12.34 3.09 2.08
C SER A 90 11.76 3.18 0.66
N GLY A 91 10.49 2.79 0.48
CA GLY A 91 9.80 2.87 -0.81
C GLY A 91 9.65 4.30 -1.34
N THR A 92 9.24 5.24 -0.48
CA THR A 92 9.12 6.65 -0.88
C THR A 92 10.47 7.32 -1.11
N LEU A 93 11.47 7.00 -0.28
CA LEU A 93 12.83 7.50 -0.43
C LEU A 93 13.44 7.07 -1.76
N ILE A 94 13.30 5.79 -2.14
CA ILE A 94 13.78 5.29 -3.44
C ILE A 94 13.09 6.07 -4.57
N SER A 95 11.76 6.22 -4.55
CA SER A 95 11.05 6.93 -5.62
C SER A 95 11.46 8.41 -5.73
N ALA A 96 11.57 9.10 -4.60
CA ALA A 96 11.89 10.53 -4.53
C ALA A 96 13.36 10.82 -4.91
N ILE A 97 14.31 10.03 -4.40
CA ILE A 97 15.74 10.18 -4.73
C ILE A 97 15.97 9.95 -6.23
N LEU A 98 15.40 8.87 -6.78
CA LEU A 98 15.54 8.59 -8.20
C LEU A 98 14.87 9.67 -9.08
N PHE A 99 13.81 10.29 -8.59
CA PHE A 99 13.20 11.45 -9.24
C PHE A 99 14.14 12.67 -9.19
N LEU A 100 14.70 12.99 -8.02
CA LEU A 100 15.58 14.15 -7.83
C LEU A 100 16.85 14.07 -8.68
N PHE A 101 17.50 12.91 -8.71
CA PHE A 101 18.69 12.67 -9.53
C PHE A 101 18.38 12.44 -11.02
N ARG A 102 17.10 12.57 -11.43
CA ARG A 102 16.63 12.35 -12.81
C ARG A 102 17.12 11.02 -13.38
N SER A 103 17.15 9.99 -12.55
CA SER A 103 17.73 8.71 -12.92
C SER A 103 16.77 7.94 -13.85
N PRO A 104 17.19 7.57 -15.07
CA PRO A 104 16.29 7.03 -16.09
C PRO A 104 15.73 5.64 -15.73
N TRP A 105 16.45 4.84 -14.94
CA TRP A 105 16.00 3.52 -14.46
C TRP A 105 14.83 3.56 -13.46
N ARG A 106 14.41 4.75 -12.99
CA ARG A 106 13.26 4.87 -12.08
C ARG A 106 11.98 4.25 -12.65
N GLN A 107 11.79 4.32 -13.98
CA GLN A 107 10.55 3.93 -14.66
C GLN A 107 10.19 2.45 -14.47
N SER A 108 11.15 1.57 -14.21
CA SER A 108 10.87 0.13 -13.99
C SER A 108 10.52 -0.19 -12.54
N ILE A 109 10.89 0.64 -11.57
CA ILE A 109 10.81 0.32 -10.13
C ILE A 109 9.76 1.16 -9.39
N TYR A 110 9.46 2.38 -9.86
CA TYR A 110 8.63 3.32 -9.10
C TYR A 110 7.25 2.77 -8.74
N ARG A 111 6.58 2.07 -9.67
CA ARG A 111 5.26 1.47 -9.43
C ARG A 111 5.30 0.40 -8.34
N ALA A 112 6.32 -0.45 -8.33
CA ALA A 112 6.50 -1.48 -7.31
C ALA A 112 6.84 -0.87 -5.95
N ALA A 113 7.67 0.18 -5.92
CA ALA A 113 8.02 0.91 -4.71
C ALA A 113 6.82 1.65 -4.08
N GLU A 114 5.95 2.25 -4.91
CA GLU A 114 4.69 2.86 -4.46
C GLU A 114 3.73 1.81 -3.89
N ALA A 115 3.55 0.68 -4.59
CA ALA A 115 2.71 -0.42 -4.09
C ALA A 115 3.21 -0.94 -2.73
N MET A 116 4.52 -1.19 -2.62
CA MET A 116 5.16 -1.61 -1.37
C MET A 116 4.90 -0.62 -0.24
N THR A 117 5.00 0.68 -0.53
CA THR A 117 4.72 1.75 0.44
C THR A 117 3.29 1.65 0.95
N VAL A 118 2.30 1.57 0.05
CA VAL A 118 0.88 1.52 0.43
C VAL A 118 0.61 0.31 1.33
N PHE A 119 1.08 -0.88 0.96
CA PHE A 119 0.88 -2.09 1.77
C PHE A 119 1.61 -2.03 3.12
N ALA A 120 2.82 -1.47 3.15
CA ALA A 120 3.58 -1.30 4.38
C ALA A 120 2.89 -0.31 5.34
N VAL A 121 2.39 0.84 4.84
CA VAL A 121 1.64 1.81 5.66
C VAL A 121 0.32 1.24 6.16
N MET A 122 -0.41 0.50 5.31
CA MET A 122 -1.64 -0.19 5.73
C MET A 122 -1.37 -1.14 6.88
N THR A 123 -0.32 -1.96 6.77
CA THR A 123 0.05 -2.93 7.79
C THR A 123 0.55 -2.23 9.06
N ALA A 124 1.35 -1.17 8.93
CA ALA A 124 1.77 -0.34 10.05
C ALA A 124 0.59 0.26 10.82
N GLY A 125 -0.41 0.81 10.11
CA GLY A 125 -1.58 1.44 10.73
C GLY A 125 -2.46 0.50 11.55
N LEU A 126 -2.39 -0.82 11.30
CA LEU A 126 -3.09 -1.82 12.11
C LEU A 126 -2.49 -1.97 13.51
N PHE A 127 -1.16 -1.85 13.67
CA PHE A 127 -0.50 -2.14 14.93
C PHE A 127 -0.88 -1.19 16.09
N PRO A 128 -0.99 0.14 15.90
CA PRO A 128 -1.53 1.03 16.93
C PRO A 128 -2.94 0.62 17.38
N LEU A 129 -3.80 0.18 16.46
CA LEU A 129 -5.16 -0.26 16.78
C LEU A 129 -5.16 -1.59 17.55
N ILE A 130 -4.33 -2.55 17.13
CA ILE A 130 -4.19 -3.86 17.78
C ILE A 130 -3.59 -3.73 19.17
N HIS A 131 -2.68 -2.78 19.35
CA HIS A 131 -1.99 -2.54 20.61
C HIS A 131 -2.91 -1.98 21.71
N VAL A 132 -3.96 -1.25 21.32
CA VAL A 132 -4.91 -0.66 22.28
C VAL A 132 -5.80 -1.74 22.87
N GLY A 133 -5.74 -1.93 24.19
CA GLY A 133 -6.54 -2.95 24.89
C GLY A 133 -8.07 -2.76 24.81
N ARG A 134 -8.54 -1.57 24.39
CA ARG A 134 -9.96 -1.26 24.17
C ARG A 134 -10.17 -0.66 22.79
N LEU A 135 -10.06 -1.49 21.76
CA LEU A 135 -10.19 -1.09 20.35
C LEU A 135 -11.46 -0.27 20.07
N TRP A 136 -12.56 -0.59 20.75
CA TRP A 136 -13.84 0.11 20.57
C TRP A 136 -13.79 1.60 20.95
N HIS A 137 -12.78 2.08 21.67
CA HIS A 137 -12.59 3.51 21.98
C HIS A 137 -11.60 4.21 21.03
N ALA A 138 -11.08 3.54 20.00
CA ALA A 138 -10.10 4.13 19.09
C ALA A 138 -10.61 5.40 18.39
N TYR A 139 -11.93 5.53 18.20
CA TYR A 139 -12.54 6.72 17.59
C TYR A 139 -12.35 8.01 18.40
N TRP A 140 -12.00 7.93 19.70
CA TRP A 140 -11.66 9.10 20.52
C TRP A 140 -10.31 9.74 20.17
N LEU A 141 -9.50 9.08 19.34
CA LEU A 141 -8.25 9.65 18.82
C LEU A 141 -8.50 10.64 17.68
N ILE A 142 -9.67 10.56 17.03
CA ILE A 142 -10.04 11.44 15.93
C ILE A 142 -10.64 12.73 16.51
N PRO A 143 -10.20 13.92 16.05
CA PRO A 143 -10.80 15.17 16.47
C PRO A 143 -12.18 15.32 15.79
N TYR A 144 -13.25 15.00 16.51
CA TYR A 144 -14.61 15.24 16.04
C TYR A 144 -15.46 15.91 17.13
N PRO A 145 -16.39 16.80 16.78
CA PRO A 145 -17.26 17.44 17.75
C PRO A 145 -18.18 16.39 18.38
N ASN A 146 -18.13 16.28 19.71
CA ASN A 146 -19.00 15.40 20.49
C ASN A 146 -19.87 16.24 21.44
N SER A 147 -20.98 15.65 21.90
CA SER A 147 -21.92 16.27 22.85
C SER A 147 -21.30 16.65 24.20
N ARG A 148 -20.08 16.18 24.48
CA ARG A 148 -19.33 16.41 25.72
C ARG A 148 -18.23 17.47 25.55
N PHE A 149 -18.06 18.04 24.35
CA PHE A 149 -16.98 18.97 23.99
C PHE A 149 -15.58 18.51 24.38
N LEU A 150 -15.35 17.19 24.41
CA LEU A 150 -14.05 16.60 24.74
C LEU A 150 -13.17 16.50 23.50
N TRP A 151 -11.89 16.88 23.63
CA TRP A 151 -10.91 16.86 22.56
C TRP A 151 -9.72 15.94 22.89
N PRO A 152 -9.06 15.36 21.88
CA PRO A 152 -7.79 14.67 22.08
C PRO A 152 -6.71 15.61 22.64
N ASN A 153 -5.77 15.07 23.40
CA ASN A 153 -4.60 15.83 23.84
C ASN A 153 -3.59 15.96 22.69
N PHE A 154 -3.54 17.12 22.04
CA PHE A 154 -2.63 17.42 20.93
C PHE A 154 -1.15 17.49 21.29
N LYS A 155 -0.77 17.36 22.57
CA LYS A 155 0.64 17.23 22.98
C LYS A 155 1.13 15.77 23.00
N SER A 156 0.23 14.81 22.79
CA SER A 156 0.57 13.38 22.83
C SER A 156 1.20 12.93 21.50
N PRO A 157 2.40 12.33 21.51
CA PRO A 157 3.01 11.76 20.31
C PRO A 157 2.15 10.68 19.63
N LEU A 158 1.39 9.89 20.41
CA LEU A 158 0.49 8.86 19.86
C LEU A 158 -0.64 9.46 19.02
N VAL A 159 -1.12 10.66 19.39
CA VAL A 159 -2.12 11.38 18.58
C VAL A 159 -1.48 11.88 17.29
N TRP A 160 -0.22 12.34 17.33
CA TRP A 160 0.51 12.73 16.12
C TRP A 160 0.73 11.56 15.17
N ASP A 161 1.01 10.36 15.69
CA ASP A 161 1.14 9.15 14.88
C ASP A 161 -0.16 8.86 14.10
N VAL A 162 -1.34 9.01 14.73
CA VAL A 162 -2.62 8.83 14.03
C VAL A 162 -2.75 9.79 12.85
N PHE A 163 -2.43 11.07 13.04
CA PHE A 163 -2.47 12.06 11.95
C PHE A 163 -1.41 11.79 10.88
N ALA A 164 -0.19 11.43 11.28
CA ALA A 164 0.91 11.17 10.36
C ALA A 164 0.61 9.96 9.48
N ILE A 165 0.19 8.84 10.07
CA ILE A 165 -0.11 7.61 9.33
C ILE A 165 -1.33 7.79 8.42
N THR A 166 -2.41 8.42 8.91
CA THR A 166 -3.62 8.63 8.09
C THR A 166 -3.36 9.54 6.90
N THR A 167 -2.62 10.63 7.10
CA THR A 167 -2.21 11.53 6.01
C THR A 167 -1.28 10.79 5.06
N TYR A 168 -0.29 10.06 5.59
CA TYR A 168 0.67 9.32 4.77
C TYR A 168 0.01 8.24 3.93
N PHE A 169 -0.92 7.47 4.51
CA PHE A 169 -1.71 6.47 3.79
C PHE A 169 -2.56 7.12 2.70
N THR A 170 -3.27 8.21 3.01
CA THR A 170 -4.16 8.88 2.06
C THR A 170 -3.38 9.42 0.86
N VAL A 171 -2.26 10.10 1.11
CA VAL A 171 -1.40 10.63 0.04
C VAL A 171 -0.78 9.49 -0.78
N SER A 172 -0.26 8.45 -0.13
CA SER A 172 0.36 7.31 -0.82
C SER A 172 -0.66 6.54 -1.67
N ALA A 173 -1.85 6.27 -1.13
CA ALA A 173 -2.93 5.61 -1.84
C ALA A 173 -3.39 6.43 -3.04
N THR A 174 -3.54 7.75 -2.87
CA THR A 174 -3.90 8.66 -3.97
C THR A 174 -2.84 8.66 -5.07
N PHE A 175 -1.56 8.77 -4.70
CA PHE A 175 -0.45 8.80 -5.66
C PHE A 175 -0.33 7.48 -6.43
N PHE A 176 -0.40 6.36 -5.72
CA PHE A 176 -0.41 5.03 -6.33
C PHE A 176 -1.61 4.84 -7.26
N TYR A 177 -2.80 5.26 -6.83
CA TYR A 177 -4.02 5.17 -7.64
C TYR A 177 -3.91 5.97 -8.93
N LEU A 178 -3.50 7.25 -8.85
CA LEU A 178 -3.31 8.11 -10.01
C LEU A 178 -2.27 7.53 -10.98
N GLY A 179 -1.17 7.01 -10.45
CA GLY A 179 -0.17 6.35 -11.24
C GLY A 179 -0.71 5.09 -11.96
N ALA A 180 -1.56 4.30 -11.31
CA ALA A 180 -2.11 3.08 -11.89
C ALA A 180 -3.16 3.32 -13.01
N ILE A 181 -3.72 4.54 -13.14
CA ILE A 181 -4.73 4.87 -14.17
C ILE A 181 -4.29 4.47 -15.60
N PRO A 182 -3.12 4.89 -16.13
CA PRO A 182 -2.67 4.49 -17.46
C PRO A 182 -2.49 2.97 -17.60
N ASP A 183 -2.00 2.29 -16.56
CA ASP A 183 -1.78 0.84 -16.56
C ASP A 183 -3.12 0.10 -16.66
N ILE A 184 -4.13 0.58 -15.92
CA ILE A 184 -5.51 0.07 -15.96
C ILE A 184 -6.14 0.32 -17.35
N ALA A 185 -5.88 1.47 -17.96
CA ALA A 185 -6.35 1.78 -19.32
C ALA A 185 -5.72 0.83 -20.37
N ALA A 186 -4.42 0.59 -20.29
CA ALA A 186 -3.72 -0.36 -21.17
C ALA A 186 -4.25 -1.80 -21.01
N ALA A 187 -4.54 -2.22 -19.76
CA ALA A 187 -5.15 -3.50 -19.48
C ALA A 187 -6.60 -3.61 -20.02
N ARG A 188 -7.39 -2.53 -19.92
CA ARG A 188 -8.76 -2.47 -20.48
C ARG A 188 -8.76 -2.70 -21.99
N ASP A 189 -7.86 -2.05 -22.70
CA ASP A 189 -7.86 -2.06 -24.17
C ASP A 189 -7.56 -3.45 -24.75
N ARG A 190 -6.84 -4.28 -23.99
CA ARG A 190 -6.53 -5.68 -24.32
C ARG A 190 -7.50 -6.70 -23.69
N ALA A 191 -8.30 -6.31 -22.71
CA ALA A 191 -9.28 -7.19 -22.08
C ALA A 191 -10.42 -7.55 -23.06
N THR A 192 -10.89 -8.81 -23.01
CA THR A 192 -12.03 -9.29 -23.79
C THR A 192 -13.18 -9.73 -22.87
N GLY A 193 -14.42 -9.72 -23.37
CA GLY A 193 -15.61 -10.19 -22.65
C GLY A 193 -16.00 -9.34 -21.42
N LEU A 194 -16.37 -10.00 -20.33
CA LEU A 194 -16.89 -9.37 -19.09
C LEU A 194 -15.86 -8.46 -18.40
N ARG A 195 -14.57 -8.79 -18.51
CA ARG A 195 -13.48 -7.99 -17.93
C ARG A 195 -13.39 -6.61 -18.60
N LYS A 196 -13.54 -6.54 -19.92
CA LYS A 196 -13.59 -5.26 -20.67
C LYS A 196 -14.74 -4.37 -20.20
N LYS A 197 -15.92 -4.97 -19.96
CA LYS A 197 -17.12 -4.24 -19.54
C LYS A 197 -16.94 -3.61 -18.15
N ALA A 198 -16.39 -4.36 -17.18
CA ALA A 198 -16.09 -3.86 -15.84
C ALA A 198 -15.02 -2.75 -15.84
N LEU A 199 -13.91 -2.96 -16.54
CA LEU A 199 -12.85 -1.95 -16.67
C LEU A 199 -13.31 -0.69 -17.43
N SER A 200 -14.18 -0.86 -18.43
CA SER A 200 -14.76 0.28 -19.17
C SER A 200 -15.75 1.09 -18.32
N SER A 201 -16.55 0.44 -17.46
CA SER A 201 -17.55 1.16 -16.67
C SER A 201 -16.92 2.08 -15.64
N ASP A 202 -15.82 1.66 -15.01
CA ASP A 202 -15.10 2.48 -14.03
C ASP A 202 -14.40 3.67 -14.69
N LEU A 203 -13.71 3.47 -15.81
CA LEU A 203 -13.03 4.56 -16.54
C LEU A 203 -14.01 5.56 -17.19
N THR A 204 -15.17 5.12 -17.68
CA THR A 204 -16.21 6.02 -18.23
C THR A 204 -16.91 6.82 -17.12
N ARG A 205 -16.81 6.38 -15.86
CA ARG A 205 -17.28 7.13 -14.69
C ARG A 205 -16.24 8.16 -14.24
N MET A 206 -14.95 7.84 -14.41
CA MET A 206 -13.84 8.76 -14.15
C MET A 206 -13.77 9.91 -15.15
N ALA A 207 -13.99 9.67 -16.45
CA ALA A 207 -13.93 10.71 -17.47
C ALA A 207 -15.11 11.72 -17.44
N ARG A 208 -16.09 11.50 -16.55
CA ARG A 208 -17.28 12.34 -16.40
C ARG A 208 -17.22 13.30 -15.20
N HIS A 209 -16.11 13.31 -14.47
CA HIS A 209 -15.83 14.22 -13.35
C HIS A 209 -14.47 14.90 -13.56
#